data_AF-F4MWM0-F1
#
_entry.id   AF-F4MWM0-F1
#
_cell.length_a   1.000
_cell.length_b   1.000
_cell.length_c   1.000
_cell.angle_alpha   90.00
_cell.angle_beta   90.00
_cell.angle_gamma   90.00
#
_symmetry.space_group_name_H-M   'P 1'
#
loop_
_entity.id
_entity.type
_entity.pdbx_description
1 polymer ?
#
loop_
_entity_poly.entity_id
_entity_poly.type
_entity_poly.pdbx_seq_one_letter_code
_entity_poly.pdbx_strand_id
1 'polypeptide(L)'
;MSYKSLRNIALTGLLLSAAATSFAATTSATATTPSDMTCKEFLDLNPKSFTPVVYWVLNDDTQYKKGDYVDLHETDTIVTPKVVEVCKKAPESKLSEIKQDILGFAKKHM
;
A
#
# COMPACT_ATOMS: atom_id res chain seq x y z
N MET A 1 62.55 34.19 20.56
CA MET A 1 61.21 33.97 19.98
C MET A 1 61.01 32.48 19.79
N SER A 2 59.85 32.00 20.24
CA SER A 2 59.51 30.60 20.54
C SER A 2 59.71 29.57 19.43
N TYR A 3 60.19 28.41 19.86
CA TYR A 3 60.04 27.11 19.23
C TYR A 3 58.58 26.85 18.80
N LYS A 4 58.36 26.64 17.50
CA LYS A 4 57.15 25.99 16.98
C LYS A 4 57.52 24.96 15.92
N SER A 5 58.39 24.04 16.34
CA SER A 5 58.47 22.72 15.73
C SER A 5 57.54 21.79 16.49
N LEU A 6 56.86 20.95 15.73
CA LEU A 6 56.08 19.78 16.15
C LEU A 6 54.76 20.07 16.87
N ARG A 7 53.65 19.81 16.18
CA ARG A 7 52.81 18.62 16.45
C ARG A 7 51.52 18.64 15.65
N ASN A 8 51.38 17.60 14.83
CA ASN A 8 50.21 16.75 14.71
C ASN A 8 48.96 17.40 14.06
N ILE A 9 48.67 17.01 12.82
CA ILE A 9 47.68 15.95 12.52
C ILE A 9 46.34 16.27 13.19
N ALA A 10 45.46 16.92 12.43
CA ALA A 10 44.02 16.79 12.63
C ALA A 10 43.41 16.33 11.30
N LEU A 11 43.80 15.12 10.90
CA LEU A 11 42.92 14.20 10.20
C LEU A 11 41.80 13.85 11.19
N THR A 12 40.62 14.43 11.02
CA THR A 12 39.40 13.90 11.64
C THR A 12 38.25 14.08 10.66
N GLY A 13 38.02 13.01 9.90
CA GLY A 13 36.90 12.89 9.00
C GLY A 13 35.58 12.89 9.76
N LEU A 14 34.60 13.57 9.19
CA LEU A 14 33.21 13.50 9.62
C LEU A 14 32.40 13.02 8.41
N LEU A 15 32.46 11.73 8.11
CA LEU A 15 31.48 11.08 7.26
C LEU A 15 30.25 10.81 8.14
N LEU A 16 29.27 11.72 8.08
CA LEU A 16 27.93 11.45 8.58
C LEU A 16 27.30 10.38 7.68
N SER A 17 27.50 9.12 8.03
CA SER A 17 26.62 8.05 7.57
C SER A 17 25.27 8.28 8.23
N ALA A 18 24.38 8.98 7.53
CA ALA A 18 22.97 9.01 7.86
C ALA A 18 22.45 7.58 7.73
N ALA A 19 22.43 6.84 8.84
CA ALA A 19 21.69 5.60 8.92
C ALA A 19 20.22 5.97 8.73
N ALA A 20 19.72 5.79 7.50
CA ALA A 20 18.29 5.79 7.25
C ALA A 20 17.73 4.62 8.05
N THR A 21 17.21 4.93 9.23
CA THR A 21 16.40 3.99 10.01
C THR A 21 15.16 3.74 9.16
N SER A 22 15.17 2.64 8.39
CA SER A 22 13.95 2.09 7.84
C SER A 22 13.04 1.80 9.02
N PHE A 23 12.00 2.62 9.20
CA PHE A 23 10.88 2.27 10.06
C PHE A 23 10.30 0.98 9.49
N ALA A 24 10.65 -0.15 10.09
CA ALA A 24 9.87 -1.36 9.92
C ALA A 24 8.49 -1.02 10.48
N ALA A 25 7.54 -0.73 9.59
CA ALA A 25 6.17 -0.49 9.96
C ALA A 25 5.68 -1.75 10.68
N THR A 26 5.58 -1.68 12.01
CA THR A 26 4.89 -2.65 12.84
C THR A 26 3.39 -2.48 12.59
N THR A 27 2.93 -2.84 11.40
CA THR A 27 1.52 -2.75 11.04
C THR A 27 0.94 -4.15 11.07
N SER A 28 0.10 -4.40 12.08
CA SER A 28 -1.04 -5.33 11.98
C SER A 28 -0.80 -6.83 12.02
N ALA A 29 -0.06 -7.36 13.01
CA ALA A 29 -0.13 -8.80 13.31
C ALA A 29 -1.52 -9.26 13.86
N THR A 30 -2.49 -8.34 14.01
CA THR A 30 -3.81 -8.60 14.62
C THR A 30 -5.01 -8.24 13.73
N ALA A 31 -4.81 -7.55 12.61
CA ALA A 31 -5.90 -7.23 11.69
C ALA A 31 -6.06 -8.39 10.69
N THR A 32 -7.22 -9.04 10.69
CA THR A 32 -7.54 -10.14 9.77
C THR A 32 -8.26 -9.67 8.51
N THR A 33 -8.59 -8.38 8.41
CA THR A 33 -9.29 -7.74 7.30
C THR A 33 -8.36 -6.78 6.56
N PRO A 34 -8.57 -6.55 5.24
CA PRO A 34 -7.73 -5.66 4.45
C PRO A 34 -8.10 -4.16 4.61
N SER A 35 -8.76 -3.76 5.70
CA SER A 35 -9.27 -2.40 5.93
C SER A 35 -8.21 -1.29 5.78
N ASP A 36 -6.98 -1.60 6.20
CA ASP A 36 -5.82 -0.70 6.16
C ASP A 36 -4.75 -1.12 5.12
N MET A 37 -5.08 -2.07 4.25
CA MET A 37 -4.15 -2.60 3.27
C MET A 37 -3.78 -1.55 2.22
N THR A 38 -2.48 -1.35 2.02
CA THR A 38 -1.93 -0.54 0.92
C THR A 38 -2.00 -1.29 -0.41
N CYS A 39 -1.99 -0.55 -1.50
CA CYS A 39 -1.88 -1.09 -2.85
C CYS A 39 -0.61 -1.92 -3.04
N LYS A 40 0.49 -1.54 -2.38
CA LYS A 40 1.73 -2.32 -2.36
C LYS A 40 1.52 -3.67 -1.68
N GLU A 41 0.96 -3.69 -0.47
CA GLU A 41 0.68 -4.94 0.25
C GLU A 41 -0.27 -5.83 -0.54
N PHE A 42 -1.30 -5.26 -1.18
CA PHE A 42 -2.20 -5.98 -2.07
C PHE A 42 -1.46 -6.66 -3.23
N LEU A 43 -0.59 -5.92 -3.93
CA LEU A 43 0.18 -6.45 -5.07
C LEU A 43 1.19 -7.53 -4.64
N ASP A 44 1.66 -7.48 -3.39
CA ASP A 44 2.58 -8.45 -2.81
C ASP A 44 1.87 -9.75 -2.34
N LEU A 45 0.53 -9.79 -2.33
CA LEU A 45 -0.23 -11.01 -2.01
C LEU A 45 -0.10 -12.09 -3.09
N ASN A 46 -0.54 -13.30 -2.74
CA ASN A 46 -0.82 -14.32 -3.74
C ASN A 46 -1.92 -13.82 -4.69
N PRO A 47 -1.74 -13.88 -6.03
CA PRO A 47 -2.75 -13.44 -6.99
C PRO A 47 -4.13 -14.11 -6.81
N LYS A 48 -4.18 -15.33 -6.27
CA LYS A 48 -5.44 -16.02 -5.94
C LYS A 48 -6.26 -15.31 -4.84
N SER A 49 -5.63 -14.45 -4.07
CA SER A 49 -6.26 -13.67 -3.00
C SER A 49 -6.78 -12.32 -3.47
N PHE A 50 -6.49 -11.91 -4.71
CA PHE A 50 -6.86 -10.56 -5.19
C PHE A 50 -8.37 -10.36 -5.21
N THR A 51 -9.10 -11.23 -5.92
CA THR A 51 -10.56 -11.11 -6.05
C THR A 51 -11.28 -11.13 -4.70
N PRO A 52 -10.98 -12.04 -3.75
CA PRO A 52 -11.56 -11.99 -2.40
C PRO A 52 -11.29 -10.68 -1.64
N VAL A 53 -10.07 -10.13 -1.73
CA VAL A 53 -9.73 -8.86 -1.07
C VAL A 53 -10.49 -7.69 -1.70
N VAL A 54 -10.52 -7.61 -3.03
CA VAL A 54 -11.24 -6.57 -3.75
C VAL A 54 -12.74 -6.64 -3.44
N TYR A 55 -13.32 -7.84 -3.49
CA TYR A 55 -14.72 -8.07 -3.15
C TYR A 55 -15.05 -7.60 -1.73
N TRP A 56 -14.18 -7.90 -0.77
CA TRP A 56 -14.34 -7.46 0.61
C TRP A 56 -14.33 -5.92 0.70
N VAL A 57 -13.32 -5.25 0.12
CA VAL A 57 -13.18 -3.78 0.19
C VAL A 57 -14.39 -3.06 -0.41
N LEU A 58 -14.91 -3.56 -1.54
CA LEU A 58 -16.05 -2.96 -2.21
C LEU A 58 -17.34 -3.09 -1.39
N ASN A 59 -17.51 -4.22 -0.70
CA ASN A 59 -18.77 -4.60 -0.07
C ASN A 59 -18.77 -4.52 1.47
N ASP A 60 -17.67 -4.12 2.12
CA ASP A 60 -17.54 -4.10 3.61
C ASP A 60 -18.61 -3.26 4.32
N ASP A 61 -19.01 -2.13 3.73
CA ASP A 61 -20.05 -1.24 4.28
C ASP A 61 -21.47 -1.59 3.79
N THR A 62 -21.60 -2.58 2.91
CA THR A 62 -22.88 -2.92 2.29
C THR A 62 -23.67 -3.86 3.20
N GLN A 63 -24.73 -3.31 3.79
CA GLN A 63 -25.81 -4.15 4.30
C GLN A 63 -26.50 -4.72 3.06
N TYR A 64 -26.19 -5.96 2.64
CA TYR A 64 -26.65 -6.67 1.44
C TYR A 64 -28.19 -6.68 1.23
N LYS A 65 -28.77 -5.51 1.03
CA LYS A 65 -30.20 -5.26 0.92
C LYS A 65 -30.45 -4.80 -0.50
N LYS A 66 -31.34 -5.49 -1.20
CA LYS A 66 -31.85 -5.11 -2.53
C LYS A 66 -30.79 -5.02 -3.65
N GLY A 67 -29.69 -5.76 -3.56
CA GLY A 67 -28.69 -5.81 -4.64
C GLY A 67 -27.70 -4.65 -4.66
N ASP A 68 -27.54 -3.91 -3.56
CA ASP A 68 -26.54 -2.84 -3.41
C ASP A 68 -25.14 -3.42 -3.10
N TYR A 69 -24.67 -4.36 -3.93
CA TYR A 69 -23.35 -4.97 -3.84
C TYR A 69 -22.77 -5.15 -5.26
N VAL A 70 -21.45 -5.25 -5.37
CA VAL A 70 -20.79 -5.62 -6.63
C VAL A 70 -20.68 -7.15 -6.68
N ASP A 71 -21.17 -7.77 -7.75
CA ASP A 71 -21.18 -9.24 -7.87
C ASP A 71 -19.77 -9.83 -7.89
N LEU A 72 -19.61 -11.06 -7.40
CA LEU A 72 -18.31 -11.73 -7.37
C LEU A 72 -17.73 -11.98 -8.76
N HIS A 73 -18.58 -12.34 -9.73
CA HIS A 73 -18.13 -12.57 -11.11
C HIS A 73 -17.64 -11.27 -11.76
N GLU A 74 -18.37 -10.17 -11.56
CA GLU A 74 -17.96 -8.85 -12.06
C GLU A 74 -16.71 -8.35 -11.34
N THR A 75 -16.62 -8.61 -10.03
CA THR A 75 -15.43 -8.33 -9.24
C THR A 75 -14.21 -9.03 -9.84
N ASP A 76 -14.33 -10.33 -10.15
CA ASP A 76 -13.24 -11.11 -10.72
C ASP A 76 -12.82 -10.65 -12.13
N THR A 77 -13.81 -10.45 -13.01
CA THR A 77 -13.56 -10.29 -14.45
C THR A 77 -13.31 -8.85 -14.88
N ILE A 78 -13.90 -7.88 -14.20
CA ILE A 78 -13.87 -6.45 -14.57
C ILE A 78 -13.08 -5.65 -13.55
N VAL A 79 -13.40 -5.83 -12.26
CA VAL A 79 -12.95 -4.90 -11.22
C VAL A 79 -11.54 -5.21 -10.73
N THR A 80 -11.22 -6.48 -10.44
CA THR A 80 -9.90 -6.91 -9.95
C THR A 80 -8.77 -6.50 -10.90
N PRO A 81 -8.87 -6.70 -12.23
CA PRO A 81 -7.85 -6.21 -13.17
C PRO A 81 -7.67 -4.69 -13.09
N LYS A 82 -8.76 -3.94 -12.90
CA LYS A 82 -8.71 -2.48 -12.77
C LYS A 82 -8.01 -2.05 -11.48
N VAL A 83 -8.31 -2.70 -10.35
CA VAL A 83 -7.64 -2.44 -9.07
C VAL A 83 -6.14 -2.71 -9.18
N VAL A 84 -5.73 -3.82 -9.82
CA VAL A 84 -4.31 -4.11 -10.07
C VAL A 84 -3.65 -3.00 -10.90
N GLU A 85 -4.32 -2.49 -11.93
CA GLU A 85 -3.81 -1.39 -12.76
C GLU A 85 -3.63 -0.10 -11.94
N VAL A 86 -4.61 0.26 -11.12
CA VAL A 86 -4.57 1.45 -10.25
C VAL A 86 -3.46 1.32 -9.20
N CYS A 87 -3.40 0.17 -8.52
CA CYS A 87 -2.40 -0.06 -7.49
C CYS A 87 -0.97 -0.08 -8.02
N LYS A 88 -0.74 -0.52 -9.27
CA LYS A 88 0.58 -0.41 -9.91
C LYS A 88 1.02 1.03 -10.12
N LYS A 89 0.08 1.96 -10.30
CA LYS A 89 0.34 3.39 -10.51
C LYS A 89 0.54 4.15 -9.18
N ALA A 90 -0.10 3.69 -8.11
CA ALA A 90 -0.08 4.33 -6.80
C ALA A 90 0.09 3.28 -5.67
N PRO A 91 1.28 2.66 -5.53
CA PRO A 91 1.50 1.58 -4.56
C PRO A 91 1.34 2.03 -3.10
N GLU A 92 1.57 3.31 -2.80
CA GLU A 92 1.47 3.84 -1.44
C GLU A 92 0.03 4.16 -0.99
N SER A 93 -0.94 4.20 -1.92
CA SER A 93 -2.34 4.47 -1.60
C SER A 93 -2.99 3.28 -0.88
N LYS A 94 -3.97 3.55 -0.01
CA LYS A 94 -4.77 2.49 0.61
C LYS A 94 -5.84 1.98 -0.34
N LEU A 95 -6.19 0.69 -0.25
CA LEU A 95 -7.30 0.12 -1.03
C LEU A 95 -8.64 0.79 -0.73
N SER A 96 -8.86 1.21 0.52
CA SER A 96 -10.07 1.93 0.93
C SER A 96 -10.19 3.33 0.31
N GLU A 97 -9.06 4.00 0.04
CA GLU A 97 -9.04 5.33 -0.58
C GLU A 97 -9.50 5.28 -2.05
N ILE A 98 -9.17 4.20 -2.76
CA ILE A 98 -9.55 4.03 -4.17
C ILE A 98 -10.95 3.43 -4.35
N LYS A 99 -11.62 3.03 -3.26
CA LYS A 99 -12.93 2.35 -3.29
C LYS A 99 -13.98 3.11 -4.12
N GLN A 100 -14.10 4.43 -3.93
CA GLN A 100 -15.13 5.22 -4.62
C GLN A 100 -14.89 5.29 -6.13
N ASP A 101 -13.63 5.44 -6.56
CA ASP A 101 -13.25 5.46 -7.97
C ASP A 101 -13.56 4.10 -8.63
N ILE A 102 -13.29 3.02 -7.92
CA ILE A 102 -13.55 1.66 -8.40
C ILE A 102 -15.06 1.37 -8.46
N LEU A 103 -15.84 1.82 -7.47
CA LEU A 103 -17.32 1.72 -7.52
C LEU A 103 -17.90 2.55 -8.67
N GLY A 104 -17.36 3.73 -8.95
CA GLY A 104 -17.74 4.55 -10.10
C GLY A 104 -17.41 3.86 -11.44
N PHE A 105 -16.26 3.20 -11.52
CA PHE A 105 -15.88 2.37 -12.67
C PHE A 105 -16.81 1.18 -12.84
N ALA A 106 -17.04 0.38 -11.80
CA ALA A 106 -17.95 -0.75 -11.78
C ALA A 106 -19.33 -0.39 -12.36
N LYS A 107 -19.98 0.65 -11.80
CA LYS A 107 -21.31 1.13 -12.23
C LYS A 107 -21.39 1.58 -13.70
N LYS A 108 -20.26 1.91 -14.34
CA LYS A 108 -20.22 2.31 -15.75
C LYS A 108 -20.07 1.12 -16.69
N HIS A 109 -19.59 0.00 -16.18
CA HIS A 109 -19.23 -1.19 -16.95
C HIS A 109 -20.14 -2.40 -16.65
N MET A 110 -21.19 -2.17 -15.87
CA MET A 110 -22.31 -3.06 -15.52
C MET A 110 -23.60 -2.44 -16.05
#